data_AF-A0A7C1AQY0-F1
#
_entry.id   AF-A0A7C1AQY0-F1
#
_cell.length_a   1.000
_cell.length_b   1.000
_cell.length_c   1.000
_cell.angle_alpha   90.00
_cell.angle_beta   90.00
_cell.angle_gamma   90.00
#
_symmetry.space_group_name_H-M   'P 1'
#
loop_
_entity.id
_entity.type
_entity.pdbx_description
1 polymer ?
#
loop_
_entity_poly.entity_id
_entity_poly.type
_entity_poly.pdbx_seq_one_letter_code
_entity_poly.pdbx_strand_id
1 'polypeptide(L)' 'MKKSQYINEDQLIKKAIDILMEELGPVETNRFLTLPVKKRIESVKRHRLWQAKLDRDSFFKKVFG' A
#
# COMPACT_ATOMS: atom_id res chain seq x y z
N MET A 1 -21.89 8.67 -5.62
CA MET A 1 -21.08 7.43 -5.58
C MET A 1 -21.07 6.83 -6.98
N LYS A 2 -19.89 6.52 -7.56
CA LYS A 2 -19.85 5.78 -8.83
C LYS A 2 -20.56 4.43 -8.62
N LYS A 3 -21.54 4.09 -9.45
CA LYS A 3 -22.18 2.76 -9.44
C LYS A 3 -21.07 1.72 -9.59
N SER A 4 -20.82 0.90 -8.57
CA SER A 4 -19.87 -0.20 -8.68
C SER A 4 -20.54 -1.29 -9.51
N GLN A 5 -20.29 -1.28 -10.82
CA GLN A 5 -20.59 -2.42 -11.65
C GLN A 5 -19.52 -3.47 -11.37
N TYR A 6 -19.93 -4.65 -10.92
CA TYR A 6 -19.01 -5.75 -10.67
C TYR A 6 -18.45 -6.21 -12.01
N ILE A 7 -17.15 -5.95 -12.23
CA ILE A 7 -16.42 -6.39 -13.43
C ILE A 7 -15.86 -7.78 -13.10
N ASN A 8 -16.00 -8.72 -14.04
CA ASN A 8 -15.36 -10.04 -13.92
C ASN A 8 -13.84 -9.87 -13.73
N GLU A 9 -13.23 -10.75 -12.94
CA GLU A 9 -11.80 -10.70 -12.60
C GLU A 9 -10.88 -10.65 -13.84
N ASP A 10 -11.10 -11.48 -14.85
CA ASP A 10 -10.30 -11.48 -16.08
C ASP A 10 -10.42 -10.16 -16.83
N GLN A 11 -11.63 -9.61 -16.90
CA GLN A 11 -11.89 -8.32 -17.54
C GLN A 11 -11.24 -7.17 -16.77
N LEU A 12 -11.25 -7.24 -15.44
CA LEU A 12 -10.62 -6.25 -14.58
C LEU A 12 -9.09 -6.29 -14.73
N ILE A 13 -8.49 -7.48 -14.72
CA ILE A 13 -7.05 -7.68 -14.91
C ILE A 13 -6.62 -7.13 -16.26
N LYS A 14 -7.33 -7.50 -17.34
CA LYS A 14 -7.02 -7.01 -18.68
C LYS A 14 -7.08 -5.49 -18.75
N LYS A 15 -8.18 -4.89 -18.27
CA LYS A 15 -8.36 -3.44 -18.25
C LYS A 15 -7.27 -2.74 -17.44
N ALA A 16 -6.86 -3.31 -16.31
CA ALA A 16 -5.78 -2.75 -15.49
C ALA A 16 -4.44 -2.80 -16.22
N ILE A 17 -4.10 -3.92 -16.88
CA ILE A 17 -2.88 -4.03 -17.66
C ILE A 17 -2.88 -3.03 -18.82
N ASP A 18 -4.00 -2.89 -19.54
CA ASP A 18 -4.11 -1.95 -20.66
C ASP A 18 -3.83 -0.51 -20.19
N ILE A 19 -4.45 -0.09 -19.07
CA ILE A 19 -4.24 1.24 -18.48
C ILE A 19 -2.78 1.41 -18.03
N LEU A 20 -2.19 0.40 -17.38
CA LEU A 20 -0.79 0.50 -16.94
C LEU A 20 0.17 0.63 -18.13
N MET A 21 -0.06 -0.16 -19.19
CA MET A 21 0.75 -0.10 -20.41
C MET A 21 0.63 1.25 -21.11
N GLU A 22 -0.56 1.85 -21.14
CA GLU A 22 -0.81 3.17 -21.72
C GLU A 22 -0.13 4.28 -20.93
N GLU A 23 -0.28 4.29 -19.60
CA GLU A 23 0.17 5.39 -18.74
C GLU A 23 1.64 5.30 -18.34
N LEU A 24 2.15 4.08 -18.12
CA LEU A 24 3.51 3.84 -17.60
C LEU A 24 4.47 3.30 -18.67
N GLY A 25 3.93 2.77 -19.76
CA GLY A 25 4.71 2.01 -20.74
C GLY A 25 5.11 0.61 -20.24
N PRO A 26 5.68 -0.22 -21.12
CA PRO A 26 5.91 -1.63 -20.84
C PRO A 26 6.95 -1.89 -19.74
N VAL A 27 7.98 -1.06 -19.65
CA VAL A 27 9.08 -1.22 -18.67
C VAL A 27 8.57 -0.95 -17.24
N GLU A 28 7.95 0.21 -17.01
CA GLU A 28 7.45 0.55 -15.67
C GLU A 28 6.23 -0.28 -15.29
N THR A 29 5.40 -0.71 -16.25
CA THR A 29 4.32 -1.68 -16.00
C THR A 29 4.87 -3.00 -15.46
N ASN A 30 5.89 -3.57 -16.12
CA ASN A 30 6.51 -4.81 -15.66
C ASN A 30 7.12 -4.64 -14.26
N ARG A 31 7.84 -3.52 -14.04
CA ARG A 31 8.38 -3.18 -12.72
C ARG A 31 7.28 -3.09 -11.66
N PHE A 32 6.15 -2.45 -11.96
CA PHE A 32 5.01 -2.33 -11.05
C PHE A 32 4.44 -3.70 -10.66
N LEU A 33 4.19 -4.56 -11.64
CA LEU A 33 3.66 -5.91 -11.42
C LEU A 33 4.62 -6.82 -10.63
N THR A 34 5.93 -6.54 -10.71
CA THR A 34 6.98 -7.28 -9.98
C THR A 34 7.41 -6.60 -8.68
N LEU A 35 6.80 -5.46 -8.30
CA LEU A 35 7.12 -4.81 -7.04
C LEU A 35 6.96 -5.81 -5.89
N PRO A 36 7.99 -5.97 -5.05
CA PRO A 36 7.87 -6.87 -3.91
C PRO A 36 6.74 -6.36 -3.04
N VAL A 37 5.71 -7.20 -2.86
CA VAL A 37 4.65 -6.92 -1.89
C VAL A 37 5.36 -6.66 -0.57
N LYS A 38 5.23 -5.42 -0.08
CA LYS A 38 5.88 -5.01 1.17
C LYS A 38 5.40 -5.98 2.24
N LYS A 39 6.27 -6.92 2.63
CA LYS A 39 5.89 -7.98 3.57
C LYS A 39 5.27 -7.31 4.77
N ARG A 40 4.04 -7.69 5.10
CA ARG A 40 3.36 -7.19 6.30
C ARG A 40 4.30 -7.47 7.47
N ILE A 41 4.81 -6.41 8.10
CA ILE A 41 5.47 -6.54 9.38
C ILE A 41 4.38 -6.97 10.36
N GLU A 42 4.63 -8.03 11.12
CA GLU A 42 3.74 -8.48 12.18
C GLU A 42 3.38 -7.28 13.09
N SER A 43 2.12 -7.19 13.48
CA SER A 43 1.54 -6.01 14.12
C SER A 43 2.31 -5.56 15.36
N VAL A 44 2.74 -6.50 16.23
CA VAL A 44 3.52 -6.20 17.42
C VAL A 44 4.91 -5.69 17.06
N LYS A 45 5.59 -6.33 16.11
CA LYS A 45 6.91 -5.86 15.63
C LYS A 45 6.82 -4.45 15.04
N ARG A 46 5.77 -4.16 14.26
CA ARG A 46 5.50 -2.83 13.72
C ARG A 46 5.24 -1.81 14.83
N HIS A 47 4.46 -2.17 15.84
CA HIS A 47 4.17 -1.30 16.97
C HIS A 47 5.44 -0.97 17.78
N ARG A 48 6.28 -1.97 18.05
CA ARG A 48 7.58 -1.77 18.73
C ARG A 48 8.50 -0.85 17.95
N LEU A 49 8.59 -1.02 16.63
CA LEU A 49 9.39 -0.12 15.77
C LEU A 49 8.85 1.31 15.78
N TRP A 50 7.55 1.48 15.90
CA TRP A 50 6.93 2.79 16.07
C TRP A 50 7.25 3.39 17.46
N GLN A 51 7.11 2.61 18.54
CA GLN A 51 7.45 3.05 19.90
C GLN A 51 8.92 3.45 20.03
N ALA A 52 9.83 2.72 19.40
CA ALA A 52 11.27 3.01 19.41
C ALA A 52 11.64 4.35 18.75
N LYS A 53 10.74 4.93 17.93
CA LYS A 53 10.94 6.24 17.29
C LYS A 53 10.39 7.40 18.13
N LEU A 54 9.73 7.12 19.24
CA LEU A 54 9.14 8.15 20.09
C LEU A 54 10.12 8.58 21.17
N ASP A 55 10.18 9.88 21.41
CA ASP A 55 10.68 10.40 22.67
C ASP A 55 9.62 10.16 23.75
N ARG A 56 10.00 9.44 24.81
CA ARG A 56 9.06 8.99 25.85
C ARG A 56 8.40 10.19 26.53
N ASP A 57 9.20 11.13 27.00
CA ASP A 57 8.70 12.19 27.87
C ASP A 57 7.79 13.16 27.10
N SER A 58 8.18 13.53 25.88
CA SER A 58 7.35 14.33 24.96
C SER A 58 6.05 13.63 24.59
N PHE A 59 6.11 12.33 24.28
CA PHE A 59 4.93 11.56 23.92
C PHE A 59 3.94 11.47 25.10
N PHE A 60 4.43 11.12 26.29
CA PHE A 60 3.57 10.99 27.47
C PHE A 60 2.95 12.33 27.86
N LYS A 61 3.71 13.43 27.78
CA LYS A 61 3.15 14.77 28.00
C LYS A 61 2.05 15.11 27.00
N LYS A 62 2.19 14.73 25.73
CA LYS A 62 1.17 14.99 24.71
C LYS A 62 -0.11 14.15 24.89
N VAL A 63 0.02 12.93 25.41
CA VAL A 63 -1.10 11.98 25.54
C VAL A 63 -1.83 12.11 26.87
N PHE A 64 -1.09 12.36 27.95
CA PHE A 64 -1.59 12.33 29.33
C PHE A 64 -1.49 13.67 30.07
N GLY A 65 -0.74 14.64 29.54
CA GLY A 65 -0.65 16.00 30.07
C GLY A 65 -1.68 16.91 29.42
#